data_AF-A0A2D6X5B2-F1
#
_entry.id   AF-A0A2D6X5B2-F1
#
_cell.length_a   1.000
_cell.length_b   1.000
_cell.length_c   1.000
_cell.angle_alpha   90.00
_cell.angle_beta   90.00
_cell.angle_gamma   90.00
#
_symmetry.space_group_name_H-M   'P 1'
#
loop_
_entity.id
_entity.type
_entity.pdbx_description
1 polymer ?
#
loop_
_entity_poly.entity_id
_entity_poly.type
_entity_poly.pdbx_seq_one_letter_code
_entity_poly.pdbx_strand_id
1 'polypeptide(L)'
;MIRFIEVINETDFNPRMERTAQLGFSLQEVWINEKYVVNLREAPGYRKLLEEGRLPSDLNTDHQFTAITTNNGAVTETHIVVGDTPTVASRVNRGDKILLKG
;
A
#
# COMPACT_ATOMS: atom_id res chain seq x y z
N MET A 1 9.14 -4.81 12.27
CA MET A 1 7.74 -4.41 12.03
C MET A 1 7.70 -2.90 11.84
N ILE A 2 7.26 -2.46 10.68
CA ILE A 2 7.30 -1.06 10.24
C ILE A 2 5.86 -0.62 9.95
N ARG A 3 5.48 0.54 10.49
CA ARG A 3 4.16 1.15 10.29
C ARG A 3 4.08 1.89 8.95
N PHE A 4 3.09 1.60 8.13
CA PHE A 4 2.76 2.33 6.91
C PHE A 4 1.30 2.81 6.95
N ILE A 5 0.99 3.79 6.11
CA ILE A 5 -0.39 4.17 5.80
C ILE A 5 -0.75 3.46 4.50
N GLU A 6 -1.81 2.67 4.53
CA GLU A 6 -2.32 1.88 3.42
C GLU A 6 -3.64 2.45 2.91
N VAL A 7 -3.82 2.38 1.59
CA VAL A 7 -5.10 2.63 0.92
C VAL A 7 -5.85 1.32 0.79
N ILE A 8 -7.05 1.26 1.37
CA ILE A 8 -7.96 0.12 1.21
C ILE A 8 -9.13 0.47 0.31
N ASN A 9 -9.60 -0.54 -0.43
CA ASN A 9 -10.84 -0.46 -1.19
C ASN A 9 -11.97 -0.95 -0.31
N GLU A 10 -12.79 -0.02 0.15
CA GLU A 10 -14.07 -0.31 0.77
C GLU A 10 -15.08 -0.55 -0.36
N THR A 11 -15.15 -1.80 -0.80
CA THR A 11 -16.25 -2.21 -1.68
C THR A 11 -17.47 -2.46 -0.80
N ASP A 12 -18.39 -1.50 -0.76
CA ASP A 12 -19.67 -1.70 -0.09
C ASP A 12 -20.46 -2.81 -0.80
N PHE A 13 -20.70 -3.90 -0.10
CA PHE A 13 -21.53 -4.99 -0.61
C PHE A 13 -22.99 -4.52 -0.58
N ASN A 14 -23.49 -4.00 -1.70
CA ASN A 14 -24.84 -3.50 -1.80
C ASN A 14 -25.85 -4.65 -1.54
N PRO A 15 -26.58 -4.66 -0.40
CA PRO A 15 -27.49 -5.76 -0.07
C PRO A 15 -28.73 -5.82 -0.98
N ARG A 16 -28.94 -4.81 -1.83
CA ARG A 16 -30.10 -4.70 -2.74
C ARG A 16 -29.80 -5.09 -4.19
N MET A 17 -28.59 -5.56 -4.51
CA MET A 17 -28.17 -5.95 -5.87
C MET A 17 -28.38 -4.87 -6.95
N GLU A 18 -28.29 -3.57 -6.61
CA GLU A 18 -28.25 -2.53 -7.64
C GLU A 18 -26.90 -2.56 -8.36
N ARG A 19 -26.91 -2.47 -9.69
CA ARG A 19 -25.78 -2.73 -10.61
C ARG A 19 -24.57 -1.77 -10.50
N THR A 20 -24.44 -0.98 -9.43
CA THR A 20 -23.39 0.01 -9.30
C THR A 20 -22.77 -0.09 -7.91
N ALA A 21 -21.80 -0.99 -7.75
CA ALA A 21 -20.91 -0.98 -6.59
C ALA A 21 -20.16 0.36 -6.59
N GLN A 22 -20.38 1.19 -5.57
CA GLN A 22 -19.57 2.38 -5.37
C GLN A 22 -18.25 1.94 -4.75
N LEU A 23 -17.15 2.18 -5.47
CA LEU A 23 -15.80 1.94 -4.98
C LEU A 23 -15.46 3.06 -4.00
N GLY A 24 -15.51 2.77 -2.70
CA GLY A 24 -14.98 3.62 -1.65
C GLY A 24 -13.50 3.35 -1.44
N PHE A 25 -12.73 4.39 -1.14
CA PHE A 25 -11.35 4.23 -0.70
C PHE A 25 -11.18 4.90 0.64
N SER A 26 -10.51 4.22 1.57
CA SER A 26 -10.17 4.77 2.87
C SER A 26 -8.70 4.52 3.20
N LEU A 27 -8.22 5.22 4.23
CA LEU A 27 -6.86 5.11 4.72
C LEU A 27 -6.85 4.38 6.05
N GLN A 28 -5.95 3.40 6.16
CA GLN A 28 -5.72 2.69 7.41
C GLN A 28 -4.23 2.59 7.73
N GLU A 29 -3.91 2.29 8.98
CA GLU A 29 -2.55 1.95 9.37
C GLU A 29 -2.31 0.46 9.17
N VAL A 30 -1.17 0.10 8.58
CA VAL A 30 -0.73 -1.28 8.42
C VAL A 30 0.66 -1.49 9.00
N TRP A 31 0.86 -2.62 9.68
CA TRP A 31 2.14 -3.02 10.25
C TRP A 31 2.74 -4.15 9.43
N ILE A 32 3.79 -3.83 8.67
CA ILE A 32 4.43 -4.79 7.76
C ILE A 32 5.71 -5.32 8.42
N ASN A 33 5.91 -6.63 8.36
CA ASN A 33 7.14 -7.27 8.78
C ASN A 33 8.13 -7.30 7.62
N GLU A 34 9.25 -6.57 7.74
CA GLU A 34 10.26 -6.45 6.68
C GLU A 34 10.80 -7.82 6.21
N LYS A 35 10.87 -8.82 7.09
CA LYS A 35 11.41 -10.16 6.78
C LYS A 35 10.59 -10.92 5.75
N TYR A 36 9.31 -10.58 5.61
CA TYR A 36 8.40 -11.23 4.67
C TYR A 36 8.15 -10.40 3.42
N VAL A 37 8.78 -9.23 3.28
CA VAL A 37 8.65 -8.42 2.06
C VAL A 37 9.43 -9.09 0.94
N VAL A 38 8.73 -9.43 -0.13
CA VAL A 38 9.31 -10.10 -1.30
C VAL A 38 9.39 -9.19 -2.52
N ASN A 39 8.55 -8.15 -2.58
CA ASN A 39 8.50 -7.23 -3.71
C ASN A 39 8.04 -5.83 -3.29
N LEU A 40 8.62 -4.82 -3.94
CA LEU A 40 8.24 -3.42 -3.87
C LEU A 40 8.10 -2.90 -5.31
N ARG A 41 6.93 -2.39 -5.67
CA ARG A 41 6.69 -1.83 -7.01
C ARG A 41 5.89 -0.54 -6.92
N GLU A 42 6.07 0.34 -7.88
CA GLU A 42 5.23 1.54 -8.01
C GLU A 42 3.78 1.16 -8.33
N ALA A 43 2.83 1.93 -7.79
CA ALA A 43 1.40 1.76 -8.02
C ALA A 43 0.79 3.02 -8.67
N PRO A 44 1.13 3.34 -9.94
CA PRO A 44 0.71 4.58 -10.60
C PRO A 44 -0.82 4.68 -10.77
N GLY A 45 -1.54 3.55 -10.76
CA GLY A 45 -3.00 3.55 -10.79
C GLY A 45 -3.64 4.30 -9.62
N TYR A 46 -3.01 4.27 -8.43
CA TYR A 46 -3.52 4.97 -7.26
C TYR A 46 -3.25 6.47 -7.31
N ARG A 47 -2.19 6.90 -8.01
CA ARG A 47 -1.99 8.32 -8.32
C ARG A 47 -3.12 8.85 -9.20
N LYS A 48 -3.52 8.09 -10.22
CA LYS A 48 -4.66 8.46 -11.07
C LYS A 48 -5.96 8.57 -10.26
N LEU A 49 -6.20 7.63 -9.35
CA LEU A 49 -7.36 7.69 -8.43
C LEU A 49 -7.32 8.91 -7.50
N LEU A 50 -6.13 9.35 -7.09
CA LEU A 50 -5.95 10.58 -6.32
C LEU A 50 -6.33 11.82 -7.13
N GLU A 51 -5.81 11.91 -8.36
CA GLU A 51 -6.06 13.01 -9.30
C GLU A 51 -7.55 13.09 -9.69
N GLU A 52 -8.24 11.96 -9.75
CA GLU A 52 -9.69 11.86 -9.98
C GLU A 52 -10.54 12.21 -8.74
N GLY A 53 -9.92 12.48 -7.58
CA GLY A 53 -10.62 12.79 -6.34
C GLY A 53 -11.36 11.58 -5.73
N ARG A 54 -10.95 10.36 -6.09
CA ARG A 54 -11.53 9.10 -5.60
C ARG A 54 -10.89 8.63 -4.30
N LEU A 55 -9.69 9.11 -3.98
CA LEU A 55 -9.04 8.89 -2.69
C LEU A 55 -9.47 9.96 -1.67
N PRO A 56 -9.36 9.68 -0.36
CA PRO A 56 -9.71 10.63 0.69
C PRO A 56 -9.02 11.99 0.52
N SER A 57 -9.76 13.08 0.79
CA SER A 57 -9.34 14.47 0.56
C SER A 57 -8.11 14.92 1.35
N ASP A 58 -7.72 14.17 2.36
CA ASP A 58 -6.62 14.52 3.26
C ASP A 58 -5.23 14.18 2.65
N LEU A 59 -5.21 13.54 1.48
CA LEU A 59 -3.99 13.25 0.73
C LEU A 59 -3.62 14.40 -0.20
N ASN A 60 -2.37 14.87 -0.10
CA ASN A 60 -1.79 15.75 -1.09
C ASN A 60 -1.67 15.03 -2.45
N THR A 61 -2.07 15.69 -3.54
CA THR A 61 -2.00 15.19 -4.92
C THR A 61 -0.59 14.77 -5.37
N ASP A 62 0.45 15.29 -4.73
CA ASP A 62 1.84 14.93 -5.03
C ASP A 62 2.29 13.60 -4.40
N HIS A 63 1.43 12.94 -3.61
CA HIS A 63 1.76 11.64 -3.04
C HIS A 63 1.92 10.56 -4.10
N GLN A 64 2.94 9.74 -3.91
CA GLN A 64 3.17 8.53 -4.67
C GLN A 64 2.68 7.32 -3.87
N PHE A 65 2.53 6.19 -4.57
CA PHE A 65 2.06 4.95 -3.98
C PHE A 65 2.98 3.81 -4.37
N THR A 66 3.26 2.94 -3.40
CA THR A 66 4.06 1.73 -3.58
C THR A 66 3.23 0.53 -3.17
N ALA A 67 3.20 -0.49 -4.02
CA ALA A 67 2.66 -1.80 -3.65
C ALA A 67 3.77 -2.63 -2.99
N ILE A 68 3.53 -3.04 -1.76
CA ILE A 68 4.37 -3.94 -0.98
C ILE A 68 3.74 -5.31 -1.03
N THR A 69 4.45 -6.30 -1.57
CA THR A 69 4.03 -7.69 -1.51
C THR A 69 4.76 -8.40 -0.39
N THR A 70 3.98 -8.99 0.52
CA THR A 70 4.48 -9.82 1.62
C THR A 70 4.15 -11.29 1.34
N ASN A 71 5.06 -12.20 1.71
CA ASN A 71 4.83 -13.63 1.65
C ASN A 71 5.42 -14.30 2.89
N ASN A 72 4.56 -14.93 3.70
CA ASN A 72 4.96 -15.63 4.92
C ASN A 72 5.05 -17.17 4.75
N GLY A 73 5.04 -17.64 3.50
CA GLY A 73 5.07 -19.06 3.13
C GLY A 73 3.68 -19.67 2.90
N ALA A 74 2.63 -19.15 3.55
CA ALA A 74 1.26 -19.66 3.42
C ALA A 74 0.33 -18.68 2.68
N VAL A 75 0.54 -17.38 2.88
CA VAL A 75 -0.31 -16.31 2.35
C VAL A 75 0.57 -15.27 1.67
N THR A 76 0.13 -14.83 0.49
CA THR A 76 0.71 -13.68 -0.21
C THR A 76 -0.29 -12.54 -0.15
N GLU A 77 0.12 -11.41 0.42
CA GLU A 77 -0.70 -10.20 0.54
C GLU A 77 -0.03 -9.06 -0.22
N THR A 78 -0.84 -8.14 -0.75
CA THR A 78 -0.33 -6.93 -1.40
C THR A 78 -0.96 -5.73 -0.75
N HIS A 79 -0.11 -4.88 -0.17
CA HIS A 79 -0.50 -3.66 0.51
C HIS A 79 -0.16 -2.46 -0.36
N ILE A 80 -1.09 -1.54 -0.51
CA ILE A 80 -0.86 -0.30 -1.26
C ILE A 80 -0.58 0.82 -0.27
N VAL A 81 0.69 1.19 -0.12
CA VAL A 81 1.10 2.18 0.86
C VAL A 81 1.32 3.55 0.23
N VAL A 82 1.10 4.59 1.02
CA VAL A 82 1.43 5.98 0.67
C VAL A 82 2.92 6.21 0.84
N GLY A 83 3.60 6.57 -0.25
CA GLY A 83 5.04 6.82 -0.32
C GLY A 83 5.63 6.45 -1.67
N ASP A 84 6.78 7.03 -2.00
CA ASP A 84 7.58 6.64 -3.16
C ASP A 84 8.38 5.35 -2.87
N THR A 85 8.67 4.60 -3.94
CA THR A 85 9.33 3.30 -3.84
C THR A 85 10.72 3.38 -3.20
N PRO A 86 11.60 4.36 -3.52
CA PRO A 86 12.88 4.52 -2.83
C PRO A 86 12.75 4.75 -1.33
N THR A 87 11.85 5.63 -0.90
CA THR A 87 11.60 5.88 0.53
C THR A 87 11.08 4.65 1.23
N VAL A 88 10.09 3.96 0.66
CA VAL A 88 9.53 2.71 1.22
C VAL A 88 10.61 1.64 1.33
N ALA A 89 11.40 1.43 0.27
CA ALA A 89 12.51 0.48 0.26
C ALA A 89 13.56 0.81 1.32
N SER A 90 13.90 2.09 1.50
CA SER A 90 14.85 2.51 2.53
C SER A 90 14.35 2.20 3.95
N ARG A 91 13.03 2.27 4.18
CA ARG A 91 12.42 1.97 5.48
C ARG A 91 12.41 0.48 5.74
N VAL A 92 12.01 -0.33 4.75
CA VAL A 92 12.02 -1.80 4.82
C VAL A 92 13.43 -2.32 5.08
N ASN A 93 14.43 -1.83 4.35
CA ASN A 93 15.82 -2.29 4.45
C ASN A 93 16.58 -1.78 5.69
N ARG A 94 16.02 -0.83 6.47
CA ARG A 94 16.72 -0.28 7.65
C ARG A 94 16.84 -1.29 8.79
N GLY A 95 15.99 -2.31 8.84
CA GLY A 95 16.01 -3.37 9.86
C GLY A 95 17.17 -4.36 9.73
N ASP A 96 17.66 -4.61 8.51
CA ASP A 96 18.60 -5.70 8.20
C ASP A 96 19.90 -5.20 7.56
N LYS A 97 20.56 -4.20 8.16
CA LYS A 97 21.98 -3.91 7.81
C LYS A 97 22.91 -5.00 8.36
N ILE A 98 22.79 -6.21 7.82
CA ILE A 98 23.90 -7.15 7.82
C ILE A 98 24.84 -6.67 6.71
N LEU A 99 25.86 -5.90 7.11
CA LEU A 99 26.97 -5.59 6.24
C LEU A 99 27.58 -6.92 5.79
N LEU A 100 27.56 -7.19 4.49
CA LEU A 100 28.34 -8.28 3.92
C LEU A 100 29.81 -7.95 4.20
N LYS A 101 30.41 -8.66 5.17
CA LYS A 101 31.84 -8.56 5.42
C LYS A 101 32.56 -9.29 4.29
N GLY A 102 33.12 -8.52 3.37
CA GLY A 102 34.19 -8.97 2.48
C GLY A 102 35.53 -8.89 3.18
#